data_AF-A0A357FZP3-F1
#
_entry.id   AF-A0A357FZP3-F1
#
_cell.length_a   1.000
_cell.length_b   1.000
_cell.length_c   1.000
_cell.angle_alpha   90.00
_cell.angle_beta   90.00
_cell.angle_gamma   90.00
#
_symmetry.space_group_name_H-M   'P 1'
#
loop_
_entity.id
_entity.type
_entity.pdbx_description
1 polymer ?
#
loop_
_entity_poly.entity_id
_entity_poly.type
_entity_poly.pdbx_seq_one_letter_code
_entity_poly.pdbx_strand_id
1 'polypeptide(L)'
;MSYSDTIERANEFASDAIERMHKEGLAPTPENYELWYVYYAGLNPEVTRAIDILVANSQKITDIQCQELHARYLSDNRENERVRKAGSEIQATIKEVSSIVEDVKQATSEYNVTLSDVKNQLSDDMDPESIVKVVDDVLSSTQGMVAQNERLGAELKKSATVMQHLQRELDTARKEALTDGLTSLANRKSFDTEIRR
;
A
#
# COMPACT_ATOMS: atom_id res chain seq x y z
N MET A 1 14.09 -3.96 17.83
CA MET A 1 14.65 -5.17 18.49
C MET A 1 15.17 -4.79 19.87
N SER A 2 15.04 -5.66 20.88
CA SER A 2 15.57 -5.42 22.25
C SER A 2 16.64 -6.47 22.53
N TYR A 3 17.90 -6.06 22.61
CA TYR A 3 19.05 -6.93 22.89
C TYR A 3 19.15 -7.14 24.40
N SER A 4 18.75 -8.31 24.91
CA SER A 4 18.74 -8.62 26.35
C SER A 4 19.63 -9.80 26.72
N ASP A 5 20.79 -9.91 26.07
CA ASP A 5 21.80 -10.91 26.40
C ASP A 5 22.73 -10.43 27.51
N THR A 6 23.32 -11.35 28.25
CA THR A 6 24.42 -11.02 29.17
C THR A 6 25.61 -10.49 28.37
N ILE A 7 26.44 -9.66 29.00
CA ILE A 7 27.61 -9.06 28.34
C ILE A 7 28.53 -10.15 27.76
N GLU A 8 28.68 -11.29 28.44
CA GLU A 8 29.48 -12.40 27.92
C GLU A 8 28.93 -12.95 26.60
N ARG A 9 27.63 -13.27 26.53
CA ARG A 9 26.99 -13.78 25.31
C ARG A 9 27.00 -12.77 24.16
N ALA A 10 26.74 -11.51 24.47
CA ALA A 10 26.77 -10.45 23.47
C ALA A 10 28.16 -10.31 22.83
N ASN A 11 29.24 -10.50 23.61
CA ASN A 11 30.61 -10.50 23.09
C ASN A 11 30.93 -11.74 22.24
N GLU A 12 30.39 -12.91 22.60
CA GLU A 12 30.50 -14.13 21.79
C GLU A 12 29.87 -13.91 20.41
N PHE A 13 28.61 -13.46 20.36
CA PHE A 13 27.90 -13.18 19.10
C PHE A 13 28.60 -12.11 18.25
N ALA A 14 29.12 -11.05 18.88
CA ALA A 14 29.88 -10.01 18.19
C ALA A 14 31.17 -10.56 17.57
N SER A 15 31.88 -11.43 18.31
CA SER A 15 33.12 -12.05 17.84
C SER A 15 32.86 -12.99 16.66
N ASP A 16 31.83 -13.83 16.77
CA ASP A 16 31.41 -14.77 15.72
C ASP A 16 30.98 -14.02 14.45
N ALA A 17 30.23 -12.92 14.59
CA ALA A 17 29.82 -12.09 13.47
C ALA A 17 31.02 -11.50 12.73
N ILE A 18 31.99 -10.93 13.45
CA ILE A 18 33.21 -10.36 12.86
C ILE A 18 34.05 -11.45 12.17
N GLU A 19 34.24 -12.60 12.83
CA GLU A 19 34.99 -13.72 12.27
C GLU A 19 34.35 -14.20 10.96
N ARG A 20 33.02 -14.29 10.93
CA ARG A 20 32.29 -14.69 9.74
C ARG A 20 32.44 -13.70 8.60
N MET A 21 32.33 -12.41 8.89
CA MET A 21 32.50 -11.36 7.88
C MET A 21 33.91 -11.39 7.28
N HIS A 22 34.94 -11.59 8.11
CA HIS A 22 36.31 -11.76 7.62
C HIS A 22 36.49 -13.01 6.76
N LYS A 23 35.91 -14.14 7.17
CA LYS A 23 36.00 -15.41 6.44
C LYS A 23 35.37 -15.33 5.05
N GLU A 24 34.26 -14.63 4.92
CA GLU A 24 33.54 -14.47 3.65
C GLU A 24 34.04 -13.27 2.82
N GLY A 25 34.93 -12.44 3.38
CA GLY A 25 35.46 -11.25 2.71
C GLY A 25 34.44 -10.11 2.58
N LEU A 26 33.52 -9.98 3.54
CA LEU A 26 32.48 -8.95 3.56
C LEU A 26 33.02 -7.65 4.15
N ALA A 27 32.52 -6.52 3.64
CA ALA A 27 32.86 -5.22 4.19
C ALA A 27 32.28 -5.07 5.61
N PRO A 28 33.04 -4.52 6.57
CA PRO A 28 32.59 -4.26 7.94
C PRO A 28 31.66 -3.04 8.02
N THR A 29 30.56 -3.10 7.28
CA THR A 29 29.51 -2.08 7.34
C THR A 29 28.54 -2.37 8.49
N PRO A 30 27.83 -1.36 9.01
CA PRO A 30 26.80 -1.56 10.02
C PRO A 30 25.74 -2.58 9.61
N GLU A 31 25.29 -2.59 8.35
CA GLU A 31 24.23 -3.51 7.89
C GLU A 31 24.69 -4.96 7.92
N ASN A 32 25.92 -5.21 7.44
CA ASN A 32 26.48 -6.56 7.43
C ASN A 32 26.72 -7.05 8.86
N TYR A 33 27.23 -6.19 9.73
CA TYR A 33 27.44 -6.52 11.13
C TYR A 33 26.12 -6.84 11.83
N GLU A 34 25.09 -6.01 11.66
CA GLU A 34 23.77 -6.23 12.25
C GLU A 34 23.16 -7.55 11.77
N LEU A 35 23.26 -7.86 10.47
CA LEU A 35 22.74 -9.11 9.89
C LEU A 35 23.36 -10.34 10.56
N TRP A 36 24.69 -10.38 10.66
CA TRP A 36 25.40 -11.51 11.25
C TRP A 36 25.21 -11.58 12.76
N TYR A 37 25.19 -10.45 13.45
CA TYR A 37 24.91 -10.42 14.88
C TYR A 37 23.52 -11.00 15.18
N VAL A 38 22.49 -10.57 14.44
CA VAL A 38 21.12 -11.08 14.59
C VAL A 38 21.04 -12.58 14.26
N TYR A 39 21.78 -13.03 13.26
CA TYR A 39 21.89 -14.46 12.92
C TYR A 39 22.45 -15.29 14.08
N TYR A 40 23.61 -14.92 14.62
CA TYR A 40 24.27 -15.66 15.71
C TYR A 40 23.50 -15.59 17.02
N ALA A 41 22.90 -14.44 17.32
CA ALA A 41 22.05 -14.26 18.49
C ALA A 41 20.68 -14.97 18.35
N GLY A 42 20.32 -15.47 17.15
CA GLY A 42 19.04 -16.14 16.90
C GLY A 42 17.82 -15.23 17.09
N LEU A 43 18.01 -13.91 17.00
CA LEU A 43 16.97 -12.92 17.33
C LEU A 43 15.88 -12.80 16.26
N ASN A 44 16.16 -13.24 15.03
CA ASN A 44 15.20 -13.23 13.93
C ASN A 44 15.21 -14.57 13.17
N PRO A 45 14.18 -15.44 13.39
CA PRO A 45 14.09 -16.75 12.75
C PRO A 45 14.05 -16.69 11.21
N GLU A 46 13.54 -15.62 10.61
CA GLU A 46 13.50 -15.45 9.16
C GLU A 46 14.91 -15.22 8.59
N VAL A 47 15.74 -14.41 9.29
CA VAL A 47 17.15 -14.20 8.94
C VAL A 47 17.94 -15.50 9.07
N THR A 48 17.79 -16.21 10.19
CA THR A 48 18.46 -17.50 10.41
C THR A 48 18.13 -18.48 9.30
N ARG A 49 16.83 -18.68 8.99
CA ARG A 49 16.40 -19.58 7.93
C ARG A 49 16.94 -19.17 6.55
N ALA A 50 16.90 -17.88 6.22
CA ALA A 50 17.37 -17.40 4.93
C ALA A 50 18.88 -17.64 4.74
N ILE A 51 19.67 -17.38 5.78
CA ILE A 51 21.12 -17.61 5.76
C ILE A 51 21.44 -19.11 5.72
N ASP A 52 20.74 -19.94 6.51
CA ASP A 52 20.91 -21.39 6.49
C ASP A 52 20.68 -21.98 5.09
N ILE A 53 19.67 -21.49 4.37
CA ILE A 53 19.38 -21.92 2.98
C ILE A 53 20.52 -21.52 2.04
N LEU A 54 21.08 -20.32 2.17
CA LEU A 54 22.21 -19.87 1.34
C LEU A 54 23.45 -20.74 1.59
N VAL A 55 23.72 -21.06 2.85
CA VAL A 55 24.83 -21.94 3.26
C VAL A 55 24.60 -23.36 2.75
N ALA A 56 23.39 -23.92 2.91
CA ALA A 56 23.05 -25.27 2.45
C ALA A 56 23.18 -25.42 0.92
N ASN A 57 22.83 -24.37 0.17
CA ASN A 57 22.95 -24.35 -1.29
C ASN A 57 24.39 -24.07 -1.78
N SER A 58 25.38 -24.01 -0.89
CA SER A 58 26.78 -23.67 -1.21
C SER A 58 26.92 -22.38 -2.03
N GLN A 59 26.00 -21.43 -1.86
CA GLN A 59 26.10 -20.15 -2.52
C GLN A 59 27.15 -19.30 -1.81
N LYS A 60 28.00 -18.63 -2.59
CA LYS A 60 28.95 -17.66 -2.04
C LYS A 60 28.17 -16.48 -1.47
N ILE A 61 28.36 -16.18 -0.20
CA ILE A 61 27.72 -15.03 0.44
C ILE A 61 28.44 -13.76 0.00
N THR A 62 27.70 -12.82 -0.56
CA THR A 62 28.21 -11.55 -1.06
C THR A 62 27.63 -10.37 -0.29
N ASP A 63 28.31 -9.22 -0.37
CA ASP A 63 27.84 -7.97 0.24
C ASP A 63 26.43 -7.59 -0.26
N ILE A 64 26.17 -7.77 -1.56
CA ILE A 64 24.85 -7.52 -2.17
C ILE A 64 23.78 -8.40 -1.53
N GLN A 65 24.04 -9.69 -1.34
CA GLN A 65 23.07 -10.59 -0.69
C GLN A 65 22.85 -10.23 0.77
N CYS A 66 23.90 -9.82 1.50
CA CYS A 66 23.76 -9.39 2.88
C CYS A 66 22.89 -8.12 2.97
N GLN A 67 23.11 -7.15 2.08
CA GLN A 67 22.29 -5.96 1.97
C GLN A 67 20.84 -6.29 1.62
N GLU A 68 20.59 -7.22 0.69
CA GLU A 68 19.22 -7.67 0.35
C GLU A 68 18.53 -8.34 1.55
N LEU A 69 19.23 -9.19 2.28
CA LEU A 69 18.69 -9.85 3.47
C LEU A 69 18.40 -8.85 4.60
N HIS A 70 19.32 -7.92 4.84
CA HIS A 70 19.15 -6.85 5.83
C HIS A 70 17.95 -5.97 5.48
N ALA A 71 17.86 -5.52 4.22
CA ALA A 71 16.73 -4.75 3.71
C ALA A 71 15.40 -5.50 3.83
N ARG A 72 15.41 -6.82 3.60
CA ARG A 72 14.20 -7.64 3.61
C ARG A 72 13.69 -7.97 5.02
N TYR A 73 14.58 -8.21 5.97
CA TYR A 73 14.23 -8.81 7.27
C TYR A 73 14.55 -7.95 8.50
N LEU A 74 15.49 -7.00 8.42
CA LEU A 74 15.96 -6.21 9.56
C LEU A 74 15.62 -4.72 9.46
N SER A 75 15.32 -4.24 8.26
CA SER A 75 14.89 -2.87 8.05
C SER A 75 13.47 -2.63 8.57
N ASP A 76 13.36 -1.83 9.65
CA ASP A 76 12.10 -1.23 10.15
C ASP A 76 11.36 -0.41 9.07
N ASN A 77 12.05 -0.08 7.98
CA ASN A 77 11.50 0.59 6.81
C ASN A 77 10.42 -0.22 6.08
N ARG A 78 10.36 -1.55 6.19
CA ARG A 78 9.40 -2.34 5.39
C ARG A 78 7.95 -2.13 5.83
N GLU A 79 7.70 -1.99 7.13
CA GLU A 79 6.38 -1.69 7.68
C GLU A 79 5.97 -0.25 7.34
N ASN A 80 6.87 0.72 7.57
CA ASN A 80 6.65 2.12 7.22
C ASN A 80 6.45 2.32 5.71
N GLU A 81 7.21 1.64 4.86
CA GLU A 81 7.03 1.69 3.40
C GLU A 81 5.71 1.06 2.96
N ARG A 82 5.28 -0.06 3.55
CA ARG A 82 3.96 -0.64 3.25
C ARG A 82 2.84 0.33 3.59
N VAL A 83 2.89 0.96 4.76
CA VAL A 83 1.90 1.97 5.18
C VAL A 83 1.96 3.20 4.28
N ARG A 84 3.17 3.69 3.95
CA ARG A 84 3.36 4.85 3.07
C ARG A 84 2.84 4.58 1.66
N LYS A 85 3.13 3.40 1.11
CA LYS A 85 2.67 2.96 -0.21
C LYS A 85 1.15 2.83 -0.24
N ALA A 86 0.55 2.16 0.75
CA ALA A 86 -0.90 2.06 0.88
C ALA A 86 -1.56 3.45 1.00
N GLY A 87 -0.97 4.36 1.79
CA GLY A 87 -1.42 5.75 1.89
C GLY A 87 -1.36 6.49 0.55
N SER A 88 -0.31 6.30 -0.24
CA SER A 88 -0.19 6.88 -1.58
C SER A 88 -1.21 6.32 -2.56
N GLU A 89 -1.50 5.02 -2.51
CA GLU A 89 -2.49 4.36 -3.37
C GLU A 89 -3.91 4.79 -3.03
N ILE A 90 -4.21 4.97 -1.74
CA ILE A 90 -5.48 5.56 -1.28
C ILE A 90 -5.63 6.99 -1.82
N GLN A 91 -4.61 7.83 -1.69
CA GLN A 91 -4.65 9.20 -2.20
C GLN A 91 -4.85 9.25 -3.72
N ALA A 92 -4.19 8.37 -4.47
CA ALA A 92 -4.37 8.26 -5.92
C ALA A 92 -5.81 7.87 -6.27
N THR A 93 -6.37 6.88 -5.57
CA THR A 93 -7.76 6.42 -5.77
C THR A 93 -8.76 7.53 -5.47
N ILE A 94 -8.55 8.30 -4.39
CA ILE A 94 -9.42 9.45 -4.06
C ILE A 94 -9.38 10.49 -5.18
N LYS A 95 -8.18 10.80 -5.70
CA LYS A 95 -8.02 11.78 -6.78
C LYS A 95 -8.73 11.33 -8.06
N GLU A 96 -8.64 10.05 -8.40
CA GLU A 96 -9.35 9.47 -9.56
C GLU A 96 -10.87 9.61 -9.40
N VAL A 97 -11.41 9.21 -8.24
CA VAL A 97 -12.84 9.36 -7.94
C VAL A 97 -13.29 10.82 -8.01
N SER A 98 -12.52 11.75 -7.43
CA SER A 98 -12.83 13.18 -7.49
C SER A 98 -12.88 13.71 -8.94
N SER A 99 -11.98 13.24 -9.81
CA SER A 99 -12.01 13.61 -11.23
C SER A 99 -13.28 13.13 -11.92
N ILE A 100 -13.68 11.88 -11.68
CA ILE A 100 -14.88 11.29 -12.31
C ILE A 100 -16.14 12.02 -11.82
N VAL A 101 -16.19 12.39 -10.54
CA VAL A 101 -17.32 13.17 -9.99
C VAL A 101 -17.40 14.55 -10.65
N GLU A 102 -16.27 15.21 -10.89
CA GLU A 102 -16.28 16.51 -11.59
C GLU A 102 -16.73 16.37 -13.05
N ASP A 103 -16.32 15.30 -13.75
CA ASP A 103 -16.77 15.01 -15.12
C ASP A 103 -18.30 14.80 -15.18
N VAL A 104 -18.87 14.07 -14.21
CA VAL A 104 -20.33 13.86 -14.13
C VAL A 104 -21.06 15.15 -13.80
N LYS A 105 -20.49 15.98 -12.91
CA LYS A 105 -21.05 17.30 -12.57
C LYS A 105 -21.06 18.22 -13.78
N GLN A 106 -20.00 18.24 -14.58
CA GLN A 106 -19.93 18.99 -15.83
C GLN A 106 -21.00 18.52 -16.82
N ALA A 107 -21.10 17.20 -17.06
CA ALA A 107 -22.13 16.63 -17.92
C ALA A 107 -23.55 16.96 -17.42
N THR A 108 -23.77 16.95 -16.11
CA THR A 108 -25.05 17.32 -15.49
C THR A 108 -25.38 18.79 -15.70
N SER A 109 -24.39 19.67 -15.62
CA SER A 109 -24.57 21.08 -15.93
C SER A 109 -24.95 21.29 -17.40
N GLU A 110 -24.27 20.62 -18.33
CA GLU A 110 -24.55 20.70 -19.77
C GLU A 110 -25.97 20.21 -20.08
N TYR A 111 -26.36 19.07 -19.51
CA TYR A 111 -27.71 18.53 -19.63
C TYR A 111 -28.79 19.50 -19.12
N ASN A 112 -28.55 20.16 -17.98
CA ASN A 112 -29.48 21.17 -17.44
C ASN A 112 -29.59 22.41 -18.33
N VAL A 113 -28.49 22.83 -18.98
CA VAL A 113 -28.53 23.92 -19.97
C VAL A 113 -29.37 23.50 -21.18
N THR A 114 -29.14 22.30 -21.73
CA THR A 114 -29.96 21.78 -22.85
C THR A 114 -31.44 21.74 -22.50
N LEU A 115 -31.82 21.24 -21.32
CA LEU A 115 -33.22 21.22 -20.88
C LEU A 115 -33.81 22.62 -20.72
N SER A 116 -33.02 23.59 -20.26
CA SER A 116 -33.45 24.98 -20.11
C SER A 116 -33.67 25.64 -21.47
N ASP A 117 -32.79 25.39 -22.43
CA ASP A 117 -32.89 25.90 -23.80
C ASP A 117 -34.11 25.31 -24.51
N VAL A 118 -34.33 24.00 -24.37
CA VAL A 118 -35.51 23.31 -24.90
C VAL A 118 -36.79 23.90 -24.33
N LYS A 119 -36.85 24.12 -23.01
CA LYS A 119 -38.00 24.77 -22.35
C LYS A 119 -38.28 26.16 -22.93
N ASN A 120 -37.24 26.92 -23.28
CA ASN A 120 -37.39 28.27 -23.85
C ASN A 120 -37.77 28.25 -25.34
N GLN A 121 -37.41 27.19 -26.07
CA GLN A 121 -37.75 27.02 -27.49
C GLN A 121 -39.19 26.54 -27.69
N LEU A 122 -39.73 25.78 -26.73
CA LEU A 122 -41.13 25.34 -26.72
C LEU A 122 -42.09 26.55 -26.68
N SER A 123 -42.83 26.74 -27.78
CA SER A 123 -43.90 27.74 -27.93
C SER A 123 -45.12 27.12 -28.61
N ASP A 124 -46.31 27.69 -28.39
CA ASP A 124 -47.59 27.13 -28.90
C ASP A 124 -47.68 27.13 -30.44
N ASP A 125 -46.85 27.93 -31.13
CA ASP A 125 -46.85 28.08 -32.60
C ASP A 125 -45.73 27.29 -33.32
N MET A 126 -45.10 26.31 -32.66
CA MET A 126 -44.05 25.50 -33.27
C MET A 126 -44.58 24.57 -34.37
N ASP A 127 -43.83 24.46 -35.46
CA ASP A 127 -44.10 23.45 -36.47
C ASP A 127 -43.71 22.03 -35.97
N PRO A 128 -44.38 20.97 -36.47
CA PRO A 128 -44.12 19.60 -36.04
C PRO A 128 -42.67 19.12 -36.23
N GLU A 129 -41.95 19.64 -37.22
CA GLU A 129 -40.57 19.24 -37.52
C GLU A 129 -39.59 19.80 -36.48
N SER A 130 -39.80 21.04 -36.05
CA SER A 130 -39.08 21.67 -34.94
C SER A 130 -39.30 20.95 -33.60
N ILE A 131 -40.52 20.46 -33.34
CA ILE A 131 -40.82 19.67 -32.12
C ILE A 131 -40.05 18.34 -32.12
N VAL A 132 -40.03 17.62 -33.24
CA VAL A 132 -39.29 16.35 -33.36
C VAL A 132 -37.81 16.57 -33.09
N LYS A 133 -37.21 17.63 -33.64
CA LYS A 133 -35.80 17.95 -33.42
C LYS A 133 -35.47 18.23 -31.95
N VAL A 134 -36.32 19.00 -31.27
CA VAL A 134 -36.18 19.29 -29.84
C VAL A 134 -36.27 18.02 -28.99
N VAL A 135 -37.19 17.11 -29.33
CA VAL A 135 -37.33 15.82 -28.64
C VAL A 135 -36.10 14.92 -28.87
N ASP A 136 -35.58 14.87 -30.09
CA ASP A 136 -34.37 14.11 -30.41
C ASP A 136 -33.14 14.64 -29.66
N ASP A 137 -33.00 15.96 -29.54
CA ASP A 137 -31.92 16.60 -28.78
C ASP A 137 -32.00 16.25 -27.28
N VAL A 138 -33.20 16.25 -26.69
CA VAL A 138 -33.42 15.82 -25.29
C VAL A 138 -33.13 14.34 -25.11
N LEU A 139 -33.58 13.48 -26.03
CA LEU A 139 -33.34 12.04 -25.98
C LEU A 139 -31.84 11.73 -26.05
N SER A 140 -31.12 12.35 -26.98
CA SER A 140 -29.67 12.23 -27.13
C SER A 140 -28.93 12.67 -25.86
N SER A 141 -29.28 13.84 -25.33
CA SER A 141 -28.67 14.38 -24.10
C SER A 141 -28.97 13.49 -22.88
N THR A 142 -30.18 12.93 -22.80
CA THR A 142 -30.58 11.99 -21.73
C THR A 142 -29.83 10.67 -21.83
N GLN A 143 -29.65 10.12 -23.03
CA GLN A 143 -28.84 8.91 -23.24
C GLN A 143 -27.39 9.12 -22.82
N GLY A 144 -26.81 10.29 -23.15
CA GLY A 144 -25.48 10.69 -22.66
C GLY A 144 -25.40 10.71 -21.13
N MET A 145 -26.41 11.28 -20.46
CA MET A 145 -26.49 11.32 -19.00
C MET A 145 -26.56 9.92 -18.36
N VAL A 146 -27.33 9.02 -18.95
CA VAL A 146 -27.46 7.63 -18.49
C VAL A 146 -26.12 6.91 -18.60
N ALA A 147 -25.45 7.00 -19.75
CA ALA A 147 -24.15 6.37 -19.96
C ALA A 147 -23.08 6.88 -18.98
N GLN A 148 -23.08 8.19 -18.70
CA GLN A 148 -22.13 8.79 -17.76
C GLN A 148 -22.40 8.36 -16.31
N ASN A 149 -23.66 8.23 -15.91
CA ASN A 149 -24.05 7.69 -14.60
C ASN A 149 -23.68 6.20 -14.44
N GLU A 150 -23.88 5.39 -15.47
CA GLU A 150 -23.46 3.98 -15.46
C GLU A 150 -21.94 3.85 -15.30
N ARG A 151 -21.18 4.67 -16.02
CA ARG A 151 -19.72 4.74 -15.90
C ARG A 151 -19.27 5.16 -14.50
N LEU A 152 -19.89 6.19 -13.92
CA LEU A 152 -19.63 6.60 -12.54
C LEU A 152 -19.90 5.45 -11.56
N GLY A 153 -21.02 4.76 -11.71
CA GLY A 153 -21.37 3.63 -10.85
C GLY A 153 -20.34 2.50 -10.93
N ALA A 154 -19.85 2.19 -12.14
CA ALA A 154 -18.82 1.18 -12.35
C ALA A 154 -17.48 1.57 -11.68
N GLU A 155 -17.02 2.81 -11.89
CA GLU A 155 -15.76 3.28 -11.29
C GLU A 155 -15.84 3.40 -9.77
N LEU A 156 -16.95 3.91 -9.21
CA LEU A 156 -17.15 3.93 -7.76
C LEU A 156 -17.11 2.53 -7.14
N LYS A 157 -17.72 1.54 -7.80
CA LYS A 157 -17.68 0.14 -7.35
C LYS A 157 -16.26 -0.43 -7.37
N LYS A 158 -15.50 -0.12 -8.42
CA LYS A 158 -14.09 -0.52 -8.54
C LYS A 158 -13.24 0.15 -7.46
N SER A 159 -13.33 1.47 -7.28
CA SER A 159 -12.60 2.21 -6.23
C SER A 159 -12.97 1.73 -4.83
N ALA A 160 -14.24 1.42 -4.56
CA ALA A 160 -14.66 0.84 -3.28
C ALA A 160 -14.01 -0.52 -3.02
N THR A 161 -13.88 -1.36 -4.05
CA THR A 161 -13.20 -2.66 -3.95
C THR A 161 -11.72 -2.49 -3.65
N VAL A 162 -11.05 -1.55 -4.35
CA VAL A 162 -9.63 -1.22 -4.11
C VAL A 162 -9.43 -0.70 -2.69
N MET A 163 -10.24 0.26 -2.23
CA MET A 163 -10.14 0.79 -0.87
C MET A 163 -10.34 -0.29 0.20
N GLN A 164 -11.32 -1.20 0.02
CA GLN A 164 -11.53 -2.32 0.94
C GLN A 164 -10.32 -3.25 0.99
N HIS A 165 -9.66 -3.50 -0.15
CA HIS A 165 -8.45 -4.31 -0.20
C HIS A 165 -7.30 -3.62 0.56
N LEU A 166 -7.04 -2.35 0.26
CA LEU A 166 -5.99 -1.57 0.92
C LEU A 166 -6.22 -1.45 2.43
N GLN A 167 -7.46 -1.26 2.86
CA GLN A 167 -7.81 -1.23 4.28
C GLN A 167 -7.46 -2.55 4.98
N ARG A 168 -7.76 -3.70 4.36
CA ARG A 168 -7.40 -5.02 4.91
C ARG A 168 -5.89 -5.22 4.97
N GLU A 169 -5.16 -4.80 3.95
CA GLU A 169 -3.69 -4.88 3.95
C GLU A 169 -3.08 -4.03 5.06
N LEU A 170 -3.62 -2.82 5.27
CA LEU A 170 -3.15 -1.91 6.31
C LEU A 170 -3.49 -2.43 7.72
N ASP A 171 -4.68 -3.00 7.91
CA ASP A 171 -5.06 -3.68 9.16
C ASP A 171 -4.18 -4.90 9.43
N THR A 172 -3.80 -5.65 8.39
CA THR A 172 -2.92 -6.82 8.51
C THR A 172 -1.51 -6.37 8.88
N ALA A 173 -0.95 -5.39 8.18
CA ALA A 173 0.35 -4.81 8.48
C ALA A 173 0.39 -4.24 9.91
N ARG A 174 -0.69 -3.57 10.34
CA ARG A 174 -0.82 -3.06 11.71
C ARG A 174 -0.88 -4.17 12.76
N LYS A 175 -1.58 -5.27 12.48
CA LYS A 175 -1.61 -6.43 13.40
C LYS A 175 -0.24 -7.07 13.50
N GLU A 176 0.40 -7.36 12.37
CA GLU A 176 1.77 -7.90 12.31
C GLU A 176 2.74 -7.01 13.11
N ALA A 177 2.61 -5.70 13.01
CA ALA A 177 3.42 -4.72 13.73
C ALA A 177 3.26 -4.73 15.25
N LEU A 178 2.08 -5.14 15.75
CA LEU A 178 1.71 -5.12 17.16
C LEU A 178 1.75 -6.50 17.80
N THR A 179 1.96 -7.55 17.02
CA THR A 179 2.08 -8.93 17.50
C THR A 179 3.51 -9.43 17.43
N ASP A 180 3.87 -10.30 18.35
CA ASP A 180 5.12 -11.05 18.32
C ASP A 180 5.00 -12.25 17.37
N GLY A 181 5.92 -12.36 16.42
CA GLY A 181 5.84 -13.35 15.34
C GLY A 181 5.97 -14.81 15.80
N LEU A 182 6.52 -15.06 16.99
CA LEU A 182 6.72 -16.42 17.51
C LEU A 182 5.54 -16.89 18.37
N THR A 183 4.95 -15.97 19.14
CA THR A 183 3.91 -16.29 20.13
C THR A 183 2.51 -15.86 19.73
N SER A 184 2.37 -15.02 18.69
CA SER A 184 1.11 -14.35 18.31
C SER A 184 0.51 -13.45 19.41
N LEU A 185 1.26 -13.21 20.50
CA LEU A 185 0.86 -12.33 21.59
C LEU A 185 1.17 -10.87 21.24
N ALA A 186 0.56 -9.92 21.97
CA ALA A 186 0.87 -8.50 21.81
C ALA A 186 2.34 -8.23 22.15
N ASN A 187 3.03 -7.50 21.28
CA ASN A 187 4.44 -7.17 21.44
C ASN A 187 4.65 -5.90 22.27
N ARG A 188 5.91 -5.60 22.60
CA ARG A 188 6.29 -4.43 23.41
C ARG A 188 5.78 -3.10 22.85
N LYS A 189 5.74 -2.95 21.52
CA LYS A 189 5.21 -1.75 20.84
C LYS A 189 3.73 -1.54 21.16
N SER A 190 2.94 -2.62 21.18
CA SER A 190 1.54 -2.60 21.60
C SER A 190 1.38 -2.21 23.07
N PHE A 191 2.22 -2.76 23.94
CA PHE A 191 2.20 -2.45 25.38
C PHE A 191 2.54 -0.98 25.67
N ASP A 192 3.61 -0.47 25.06
CA ASP A 192 4.04 0.93 25.22
C ASP A 192 3.00 1.92 24.68
N THR A 193 2.24 1.52 23.64
CA THR A 193 1.13 2.32 23.10
C THR A 193 -0.04 2.39 24.08
N GLU A 194 -0.39 1.27 24.71
CA GLU A 194 -1.52 1.22 25.66
C GLU A 194 -1.21 1.94 26.98
N ILE A 195 0.06 1.94 27.42
CA ILE A 195 0.47 2.72 28.61
C ILE A 195 0.38 4.24 28.38
N ARG A 196 0.57 4.70 27.14
CA ARG A 196 0.49 6.13 26.79
C ARG A 196 -0.95 6.61 26.53
N ARG A 197 -1.91 5.70 26.58
CA ARG A 197 -3.32 5.95 26.28
C ARG A 197 -4.09 6.31 27.54
#